data_AF-A0A7V1JK42-F1
#
_entry.id   AF-A0A7V1JK42-F1
#
_cell.length_a   1.000
_cell.length_b   1.000
_cell.length_c   1.000
_cell.angle_alpha   90.00
_cell.angle_beta   90.00
_cell.angle_gamma   90.00
#
_symmetry.space_group_name_H-M   'P 1'
#
loop_
_entity.id
_entity.type
_entity.pdbx_description
1 polymer ?
#
loop_
_entity_poly.entity_id
_entity_poly.type
_entity_poly.pdbx_seq_one_letter_code
_entity_poly.pdbx_strand_id
1 'polypeptide(L)'
;VFKFTLHGPVDNPWGSPNGLSVQAFDVYIDQDGPASGARLLLPGRNGALAADYGWDWALWVNGWTPTLYRVGADGEPEVVQTDIQVLPDPGQRKVTVKIPWSVLAGAPDDCQNWRYAALLMSHDGYGPHSLREIEAGPSQWQAGGRPEATNYPRIFDLAWPVAGTPTQEEMLSTYPLSQQPVEELEADDFAQLEMLAATVP
;
A
#
# COMPACT_ATOMS: atom_id res chain seq x y z
N VAL A 1 12.37 5.69 8.28
CA VAL A 1 13.03 4.78 7.31
C VAL A 1 12.23 3.51 7.25
N PHE A 2 11.84 3.06 6.07
CA PHE A 2 11.12 1.81 5.87
C PHE A 2 12.04 0.80 5.18
N LYS A 3 11.96 -0.47 5.57
CA LYS A 3 12.80 -1.55 5.01
C LYS A 3 11.91 -2.74 4.68
N PHE A 4 11.84 -3.07 3.40
CA PHE A 4 11.15 -4.24 2.90
C PHE A 4 12.16 -5.33 2.58
N THR A 5 11.86 -6.57 2.96
CA THR A 5 12.63 -7.74 2.53
C THR A 5 11.68 -8.65 1.78
N LEU A 6 12.06 -9.04 0.57
CA LEU A 6 11.25 -9.89 -0.29
C LEU A 6 11.85 -11.29 -0.36
N HIS A 7 10.98 -12.27 -0.57
CA HIS A 7 11.44 -13.62 -0.91
C HIS A 7 11.98 -13.68 -2.35
N GLY A 8 11.30 -13.01 -3.28
CA GLY A 8 11.67 -12.93 -4.69
C GLY A 8 12.78 -11.91 -4.99
N PRO A 9 13.25 -11.85 -6.25
CA PRO A 9 14.28 -10.92 -6.67
C PRO A 9 13.79 -9.46 -6.65
N VAL A 10 14.73 -8.53 -6.49
CA VAL A 10 14.52 -7.08 -6.52
C VAL A 10 15.33 -6.52 -7.69
N ASP A 11 14.94 -6.92 -8.90
CA ASP A 11 15.65 -6.56 -10.12
C ASP A 11 15.03 -5.33 -10.80
N ASN A 12 15.83 -4.70 -11.68
CA ASN A 12 15.40 -3.56 -12.51
C ASN A 12 15.50 -3.82 -14.03
N PRO A 13 14.88 -4.87 -14.59
CA PRO A 13 14.94 -5.15 -16.03
C PRO A 13 14.35 -4.05 -16.91
N TRP A 14 13.46 -3.21 -16.39
CA TRP A 14 12.83 -2.11 -17.12
C TRP A 14 13.58 -0.78 -17.02
N GLY A 15 14.74 -0.76 -16.35
CA GLY A 15 15.60 0.42 -16.30
C GLY A 15 14.97 1.63 -15.62
N SER A 16 14.12 1.42 -14.61
CA SER A 16 13.50 2.50 -13.86
C SER A 16 14.56 3.34 -13.13
N PRO A 17 14.31 4.65 -12.93
CA PRO A 17 15.28 5.53 -12.28
C PRO A 17 15.54 5.18 -10.81
N ASN A 18 14.57 4.56 -10.11
CA ASN A 18 14.68 4.24 -8.69
C ASN A 18 15.06 2.78 -8.41
N GLY A 19 15.45 2.03 -9.43
CA GLY A 19 16.01 0.68 -9.27
C GLY A 19 14.99 -0.43 -8.98
N LEU A 20 13.68 -0.15 -9.12
CA LEU A 20 12.60 -1.14 -8.99
C LEU A 20 11.86 -1.27 -10.32
N SER A 21 11.58 -2.47 -10.81
CA SER A 21 10.73 -2.62 -12.01
C SER A 21 9.31 -3.02 -11.65
N VAL A 22 9.13 -4.21 -11.11
CA VAL A 22 7.79 -4.78 -10.89
C VAL A 22 7.32 -4.62 -9.45
N GLN A 23 8.20 -4.31 -8.50
CA GLN A 23 7.82 -4.16 -7.11
C GLN A 23 7.17 -2.79 -6.89
N ALA A 24 5.98 -2.77 -6.30
CA ALA A 24 5.34 -1.58 -5.78
C ALA A 24 4.95 -1.83 -4.32
N PHE A 25 5.16 -0.83 -3.47
CA PHE A 25 4.79 -0.91 -2.07
C PHE A 25 3.97 0.31 -1.68
N ASP A 26 3.05 0.11 -0.75
CA ASP A 26 2.46 1.20 0.00
C ASP A 26 2.86 1.08 1.47
N VAL A 27 3.02 2.23 2.13
CA VAL A 27 3.00 2.31 3.60
C VAL A 27 1.95 3.34 3.99
N TYR A 28 0.90 2.89 4.66
CA TYR A 28 -0.08 3.73 5.30
C TYR A 28 0.31 3.93 6.77
N ILE A 29 0.19 5.17 7.24
CA ILE A 29 0.54 5.58 8.59
C ILE A 29 -0.68 6.29 9.18
N ASP A 30 -1.17 5.76 10.27
CA ASP A 30 -2.23 6.34 11.10
C ASP A 30 -1.57 6.83 12.40
N GLN A 31 -1.65 8.12 12.66
CA GLN A 31 -1.00 8.80 13.78
C GLN A 31 -1.94 9.03 14.96
N ASP A 32 -3.23 9.18 14.73
CA ASP A 32 -4.20 9.62 15.74
C ASP A 32 -5.56 8.88 15.73
N GLY A 33 -5.68 7.84 14.92
CA GLY A 33 -6.85 6.98 14.79
C GLY A 33 -7.78 7.38 13.65
N PRO A 34 -9.02 6.85 13.65
CA PRO A 34 -9.92 6.96 12.51
C PRO A 34 -10.60 8.33 12.37
N ALA A 35 -10.37 9.27 13.30
CA ALA A 35 -11.12 10.52 13.38
C ALA A 35 -10.68 11.56 12.34
N SER A 36 -9.40 11.54 11.94
CA SER A 36 -8.79 12.56 11.06
C SER A 36 -8.31 12.01 9.72
N GLY A 37 -8.11 10.69 9.64
CA GLY A 37 -7.54 10.03 8.48
C GLY A 37 -8.57 9.48 7.48
N ALA A 38 -8.05 8.88 6.40
CA ALA A 38 -8.86 8.22 5.39
C ALA A 38 -8.85 6.70 5.58
N ARG A 39 -10.01 6.06 5.36
CA ARG A 39 -10.12 4.59 5.36
C ARG A 39 -9.83 3.99 4.00
N LEU A 40 -10.39 4.56 2.93
CA LEU A 40 -10.11 4.13 1.57
C LEU A 40 -8.61 4.27 1.30
N LEU A 41 -8.00 3.21 0.79
CA LEU A 41 -6.60 3.26 0.37
C LEU A 41 -6.46 4.14 -0.86
N LEU A 42 -5.21 4.36 -1.30
CA LEU A 42 -4.96 5.12 -2.52
C LEU A 42 -5.76 4.53 -3.70
N PRO A 43 -6.19 5.37 -4.66
CA PRO A 43 -6.92 4.89 -5.83
C PRO A 43 -6.23 3.71 -6.54
N GLY A 44 -7.04 2.76 -7.00
CA GLY A 44 -6.60 1.54 -7.70
C GLY A 44 -6.21 0.36 -6.82
N ARG A 45 -6.02 0.55 -5.49
CA ARG A 45 -5.70 -0.56 -4.56
C ARG A 45 -6.91 -1.46 -4.34
N ASN A 46 -8.12 -0.88 -4.41
CA ASN A 46 -9.39 -1.53 -4.15
C ASN A 46 -9.39 -2.22 -2.76
N GLY A 47 -9.04 -1.43 -1.75
CA GLY A 47 -8.97 -1.85 -0.35
C GLY A 47 -9.30 -0.66 0.55
N ALA A 48 -9.65 -0.95 1.79
CA ALA A 48 -9.87 0.02 2.84
C ALA A 48 -9.25 -0.48 4.16
N LEU A 49 -8.96 0.45 5.06
CA LEU A 49 -8.63 0.11 6.45
C LEU A 49 -9.90 -0.23 7.22
N ALA A 50 -9.77 -1.13 8.20
CA ALA A 50 -10.83 -1.41 9.16
C ALA A 50 -11.29 -0.12 9.89
N ALA A 51 -12.52 -0.10 10.40
CA ALA A 51 -13.16 1.10 10.94
C ALA A 51 -12.44 1.75 12.14
N ASP A 52 -11.55 1.01 12.79
CA ASP A 52 -10.75 1.50 13.92
C ASP A 52 -9.52 2.31 13.48
N TYR A 53 -9.28 2.46 12.17
CA TYR A 53 -8.12 3.17 11.64
C TYR A 53 -8.48 4.18 10.56
N GLY A 54 -7.60 5.16 10.39
CA GLY A 54 -7.63 6.11 9.28
C GLY A 54 -6.23 6.60 9.01
N TRP A 55 -5.69 6.38 7.81
CA TRP A 55 -4.33 6.82 7.51
C TRP A 55 -4.29 8.33 7.36
N ASP A 56 -3.28 8.97 7.93
CA ASP A 56 -2.94 10.39 7.74
C ASP A 56 -1.95 10.56 6.59
N TRP A 57 -1.05 9.58 6.44
CA TRP A 57 -0.02 9.55 5.42
C TRP A 57 -0.01 8.23 4.65
N ALA A 58 0.21 8.33 3.33
CA ALA A 58 0.42 7.17 2.48
C ALA A 58 1.70 7.36 1.64
N LEU A 59 2.64 6.42 1.75
CA LEU A 59 3.86 6.40 0.96
C LEU A 59 3.73 5.36 -0.15
N TRP A 60 3.57 5.80 -1.39
CA TRP A 60 3.62 4.96 -2.57
C TRP A 60 5.05 4.85 -3.08
N VAL A 61 5.61 3.65 -3.04
CA VAL A 61 6.98 3.34 -3.47
C VAL A 61 6.94 2.55 -4.76
N ASN A 62 7.58 3.06 -5.81
CA ASN A 62 7.73 2.38 -7.09
C ASN A 62 9.02 2.83 -7.79
N GLY A 63 9.31 2.25 -8.97
CA GLY A 63 10.50 2.53 -9.75
C GLY A 63 10.59 3.90 -10.39
N TRP A 64 9.49 4.61 -10.57
CA TRP A 64 9.40 5.83 -11.39
C TRP A 64 9.08 7.06 -10.57
N THR A 65 7.91 7.09 -9.95
CA THR A 65 7.34 8.25 -9.25
C THR A 65 6.95 7.87 -7.83
N PRO A 66 7.92 7.55 -6.95
CA PRO A 66 7.62 7.38 -5.53
C PRO A 66 7.03 8.69 -4.99
N THR A 67 5.94 8.59 -4.23
CA THR A 67 5.12 9.73 -3.84
C THR A 67 4.66 9.59 -2.40
N LEU A 68 4.74 10.66 -1.63
CA LEU A 68 4.15 10.77 -0.31
C LEU A 68 2.83 11.54 -0.44
N TYR A 69 1.78 11.00 0.16
CA TYR A 69 0.47 11.62 0.25
C TYR A 69 0.16 11.93 1.71
N ARG A 70 -0.64 12.97 1.91
CA ARG A 70 -1.38 13.24 3.15
C ARG A 70 -2.88 13.24 2.86
N VAL A 71 -3.71 13.10 3.88
CA VAL A 71 -5.16 13.36 3.73
C VAL A 71 -5.40 14.87 3.57
N GLY A 72 -6.11 15.24 2.52
CA GLY A 72 -6.54 16.60 2.22
C GLY A 72 -7.74 17.04 3.05
N ALA A 73 -8.08 18.32 2.98
CA ALA A 73 -9.21 18.87 3.74
C ALA A 73 -10.58 18.34 3.28
N ASP A 74 -10.65 17.81 2.06
CA ASP A 74 -11.81 17.14 1.46
C ASP A 74 -11.80 15.62 1.69
N GLY A 75 -10.80 15.09 2.41
CA GLY A 75 -10.62 13.66 2.65
C GLY A 75 -9.84 12.94 1.54
N GLU A 76 -9.48 13.62 0.46
CA GLU A 76 -8.79 13.02 -0.68
C GLU A 76 -7.25 13.05 -0.52
N PRO A 77 -6.51 12.12 -1.14
CA PRO A 77 -5.04 12.12 -1.07
C PRO A 77 -4.40 13.34 -1.75
N GLU A 78 -3.66 14.16 -1.00
CA GLU A 78 -2.87 15.28 -1.51
C GLU A 78 -1.38 14.92 -1.60
N VAL A 79 -0.74 15.23 -2.73
CA VAL A 79 0.70 15.01 -2.92
C VAL A 79 1.52 15.97 -2.04
N VAL A 80 2.45 15.41 -1.27
CA VAL A 80 3.43 16.17 -0.47
C VAL A 80 4.78 16.16 -1.18
N GLN A 81 5.25 17.36 -1.53
CA GLN A 81 6.57 17.55 -2.14
C GLN A 81 7.66 17.33 -1.08
N THR A 82 8.44 16.26 -1.24
CA THR A 82 9.54 15.90 -0.34
C THR A 82 10.56 15.02 -1.06
N ASP A 83 11.77 14.92 -0.50
CA ASP A 83 12.77 13.98 -1.00
C ASP A 83 12.40 12.55 -0.57
N ILE A 84 12.27 11.63 -1.52
CA ILE A 84 12.02 10.21 -1.25
C ILE A 84 13.13 9.41 -1.90
N GLN A 85 13.96 8.78 -1.07
CA GLN A 85 15.06 7.95 -1.55
C GLN A 85 14.65 6.49 -1.50
N VAL A 86 14.61 5.86 -2.67
CA VAL A 86 14.41 4.41 -2.82
C VAL A 86 15.76 3.77 -3.09
N LEU A 87 16.17 2.85 -2.22
CA LEU A 87 17.48 2.20 -2.25
C LEU A 87 17.29 0.67 -2.28
N PRO A 88 17.13 0.08 -3.48
CA PRO A 88 17.12 -1.36 -3.65
C PRO A 88 18.50 -1.97 -3.42
N ASP A 89 18.53 -3.14 -2.80
CA ASP A 89 19.68 -4.03 -2.65
C ASP A 89 19.28 -5.42 -3.18
N PRO A 90 19.51 -5.68 -4.48
CA PRO A 90 19.14 -6.96 -5.09
C PRO A 90 19.86 -8.14 -4.44
N GLY A 91 21.11 -7.95 -3.99
CA GLY A 91 21.92 -8.99 -3.35
C GLY A 91 21.35 -9.47 -2.01
N GLN A 92 20.62 -8.60 -1.31
CA GLN A 92 19.92 -8.93 -0.07
C GLN A 92 18.41 -9.06 -0.23
N ARG A 93 17.87 -8.92 -1.45
CA ARG A 93 16.42 -8.86 -1.74
C ARG A 93 15.69 -7.84 -0.86
N LYS A 94 16.29 -6.66 -0.72
CA LYS A 94 15.83 -5.63 0.21
C LYS A 94 15.57 -4.32 -0.52
N VAL A 95 14.58 -3.57 -0.04
CA VAL A 95 14.33 -2.20 -0.47
C VAL A 95 14.32 -1.31 0.77
N THR A 96 15.20 -0.32 0.82
CA THR A 96 15.20 0.69 1.88
C THR A 96 14.64 1.99 1.34
N VAL A 97 13.63 2.54 2.01
CA VAL A 97 13.00 3.80 1.63
C VAL A 97 13.22 4.82 2.75
N LYS A 98 13.68 6.01 2.36
CA LYS A 98 13.92 7.12 3.28
C LYS A 98 13.07 8.31 2.87
N ILE A 99 12.42 8.90 3.87
CA ILE A 99 11.74 10.19 3.79
C ILE A 99 12.23 11.04 4.96
N PRO A 100 12.31 12.38 4.81
CA PRO A 100 12.62 13.28 5.91
C PRO A 100 11.64 13.08 7.07
N TRP A 101 12.12 13.04 8.30
CA TRP A 101 11.22 12.95 9.46
C TRP A 101 10.29 14.16 9.55
N SER A 102 10.82 15.35 9.24
CA SER A 102 10.13 16.63 9.38
C SER A 102 8.84 16.76 8.57
N VAL A 103 8.59 15.91 7.57
CA VAL A 103 7.33 15.94 6.82
C VAL A 103 6.16 15.31 7.56
N LEU A 104 6.37 14.26 8.38
CA LEU A 104 5.27 13.53 9.01
C LEU A 104 4.67 14.23 10.24
N ALA A 105 5.21 15.39 10.63
CA ALA A 105 4.91 16.06 11.90
C ALA A 105 5.18 15.18 13.15
N GLY A 106 5.22 15.80 14.33
CA GLY A 106 5.49 15.09 15.60
C GLY A 106 6.97 14.88 15.94
N ALA A 107 7.22 14.51 17.19
CA ALA A 107 8.54 14.14 17.70
C ALA A 107 8.90 12.71 17.20
N PRO A 108 10.18 12.40 16.94
CA PRO A 108 10.64 11.07 16.53
C PRO A 108 10.06 9.91 17.32
N ASP A 109 9.89 10.07 18.64
CA ASP A 109 9.38 9.00 19.51
C ASP A 109 7.88 8.75 19.35
N ASP A 110 7.13 9.66 18.72
CA ASP A 110 5.68 9.52 18.51
C ASP A 110 5.33 8.34 17.59
N CYS A 111 6.25 7.93 16.69
CA CYS A 111 6.04 6.77 15.82
C CYS A 111 5.75 5.46 16.57
N GLN A 112 6.13 5.37 17.85
CA GLN A 112 5.83 4.22 18.69
C GLN A 112 4.33 4.07 18.97
N ASN A 113 3.57 5.18 18.88
CA ASN A 113 2.13 5.20 19.12
C ASN A 113 1.32 5.03 17.83
N TRP A 114 1.94 5.19 16.67
CA TRP A 114 1.28 5.12 15.36
C TRP A 114 0.90 3.68 14.99
N ARG A 115 0.08 3.56 13.95
CA ARG A 115 -0.31 2.30 13.30
C ARG A 115 0.16 2.32 11.85
N TYR A 116 0.51 1.13 11.35
CA TYR A 116 1.09 0.96 10.02
C TYR A 116 0.44 -0.18 9.25
N ALA A 117 0.06 0.06 8.01
CA ALA A 117 -0.19 -1.01 7.03
C ALA A 117 0.85 -0.90 5.92
N ALA A 118 1.53 -2.00 5.64
CA ALA A 118 2.55 -2.07 4.59
C ALA A 118 2.16 -3.14 3.57
N LEU A 119 1.96 -2.73 2.32
CA LEU A 119 1.35 -3.56 1.28
C LEU A 119 2.36 -3.82 0.17
N LEU A 120 2.25 -4.99 -0.46
CA LEU A 120 2.97 -5.36 -1.67
C LEU A 120 1.97 -5.47 -2.83
N MET A 121 2.29 -4.78 -3.92
CA MET A 121 1.59 -4.89 -5.20
C MET A 121 2.63 -5.09 -6.31
N SER A 122 2.16 -5.20 -7.54
CA SER A 122 3.02 -5.16 -8.71
C SER A 122 2.83 -3.87 -9.50
N HIS A 123 3.92 -3.18 -9.82
CA HIS A 123 3.92 -2.04 -10.72
C HIS A 123 3.69 -2.48 -12.18
N ASP A 124 2.93 -1.67 -12.91
CA ASP A 124 2.78 -1.73 -14.35
C ASP A 124 2.44 -0.34 -14.89
N GLY A 125 3.33 0.29 -15.65
CA GLY A 125 3.12 1.63 -16.20
C GLY A 125 1.94 1.75 -17.18
N TYR A 126 1.41 0.63 -17.70
CA TYR A 126 0.23 0.59 -18.56
C TYR A 126 -1.05 0.21 -17.82
N GLY A 127 -0.93 -0.26 -16.58
CA GLY A 127 -2.06 -0.64 -15.75
C GLY A 127 -2.74 0.55 -15.08
N PRO A 128 -3.97 0.36 -14.59
CA PRO A 128 -4.71 1.40 -13.87
C PRO A 128 -3.92 1.85 -12.64
N HIS A 129 -3.75 3.16 -12.47
CA HIS A 129 -2.96 3.75 -11.37
C HIS A 129 -1.52 3.21 -11.28
N SER A 130 -0.96 2.80 -12.42
CA SER A 130 0.37 2.20 -12.52
C SER A 130 0.55 0.89 -11.71
N LEU A 131 -0.55 0.17 -11.51
CA LEU A 131 -0.59 -1.15 -10.87
C LEU A 131 -0.95 -2.22 -11.89
N ARG A 132 -0.33 -3.40 -11.76
CA ARG A 132 -0.63 -4.56 -12.58
C ARG A 132 -2.06 -5.03 -12.33
N GLU A 133 -2.77 -5.27 -13.42
CA GLU A 133 -4.13 -5.78 -13.35
C GLU A 133 -4.18 -7.26 -12.96
N ILE A 134 -5.26 -7.66 -12.29
CA ILE A 134 -5.57 -9.05 -11.95
C ILE A 134 -6.75 -9.52 -12.80
N GLU A 135 -6.51 -10.52 -13.62
CA GLU A 135 -7.52 -11.15 -14.47
C GLU A 135 -8.06 -12.44 -13.84
N ALA A 136 -9.14 -12.99 -14.40
CA ALA A 136 -9.68 -14.28 -13.94
C ALA A 136 -8.63 -15.40 -14.03
N GLY A 137 -7.80 -15.37 -15.07
CA GLY A 137 -6.64 -16.27 -15.25
C GLY A 137 -5.37 -15.48 -15.54
N PRO A 138 -4.19 -16.04 -15.22
CA PRO A 138 -2.93 -15.35 -15.45
C PRO A 138 -2.61 -15.23 -16.95
N SER A 139 -1.94 -14.15 -17.32
CA SER A 139 -1.40 -13.95 -18.67
C SER A 139 0.08 -13.57 -18.61
N GLN A 140 0.70 -13.28 -19.76
CA GLN A 140 2.11 -12.88 -19.78
C GLN A 140 2.39 -11.62 -18.95
N TRP A 141 1.41 -10.69 -18.88
CA TRP A 141 1.60 -9.36 -18.28
C TRP A 141 0.61 -9.05 -17.15
N GLN A 142 -0.37 -9.92 -16.91
CA GLN A 142 -1.37 -9.75 -15.85
C GLN A 142 -1.26 -10.89 -14.83
N ALA A 143 -1.58 -10.57 -13.59
CA ALA A 143 -1.81 -11.61 -12.58
C ALA A 143 -3.17 -12.29 -12.83
N GLY A 144 -3.37 -13.43 -12.15
CA GLY A 144 -4.60 -14.21 -12.24
C GLY A 144 -5.27 -14.39 -10.89
N GLY A 145 -6.53 -14.82 -10.88
CA GLY A 145 -7.28 -15.16 -9.67
C GLY A 145 -8.32 -14.13 -9.23
N ARG A 146 -8.61 -13.12 -10.05
CA ARG A 146 -9.65 -12.14 -9.76
C ARG A 146 -11.05 -12.82 -9.74
N PRO A 147 -11.92 -12.50 -8.76
CA PRO A 147 -13.32 -12.88 -8.80
C PRO A 147 -14.11 -12.04 -9.83
N GLU A 148 -15.30 -12.50 -10.23
CA GLU A 148 -16.22 -11.70 -11.04
C GLU A 148 -16.78 -10.54 -10.20
N ALA A 149 -15.99 -9.47 -10.06
CA ALA A 149 -16.31 -8.26 -9.32
C ALA A 149 -15.50 -7.06 -9.87
N THR A 150 -15.89 -5.84 -9.51
CA THR A 150 -15.18 -4.59 -9.84
C THR A 150 -14.24 -4.12 -8.72
N ASN A 151 -14.55 -4.50 -7.48
CA ASN A 151 -13.89 -4.07 -6.24
C ASN A 151 -12.84 -5.06 -5.70
N TYR A 152 -12.34 -5.96 -6.53
CA TYR A 152 -11.27 -6.89 -6.13
C TYR A 152 -9.97 -6.13 -5.81
N PRO A 153 -9.25 -6.52 -4.75
CA PRO A 153 -8.00 -5.86 -4.39
C PRO A 153 -6.92 -6.14 -5.43
N ARG A 154 -6.09 -5.15 -5.74
CA ARG A 154 -4.84 -5.33 -6.52
C ARG A 154 -3.62 -5.55 -5.64
N ILE A 155 -3.87 -5.99 -4.41
CA ILE A 155 -2.87 -6.21 -3.35
C ILE A 155 -2.46 -7.68 -3.41
N PHE A 156 -1.17 -7.93 -3.55
CA PHE A 156 -0.62 -9.28 -3.64
C PHE A 156 -0.33 -9.85 -2.26
N ASP A 157 0.09 -9.00 -1.33
CA ASP A 157 0.48 -9.38 0.02
C ASP A 157 0.46 -8.15 0.95
N LEU A 158 0.46 -8.38 2.26
CA LEU A 158 0.66 -7.34 3.28
C LEU A 158 1.60 -7.84 4.37
N ALA A 159 2.42 -6.95 4.90
CA ALA A 159 3.29 -7.27 6.02
C ALA A 159 2.44 -7.54 7.27
N TRP A 160 2.12 -8.80 7.50
CA TRP A 160 1.24 -9.25 8.56
C TRP A 160 1.81 -10.49 9.26
N PRO A 161 1.68 -10.62 10.60
CA PRO A 161 2.14 -11.80 11.31
C PRO A 161 1.43 -13.07 10.81
N VAL A 162 2.20 -14.15 10.62
CA VAL A 162 1.65 -15.46 10.19
C VAL A 162 0.58 -15.98 11.16
N ALA A 163 0.75 -15.70 12.46
CA ALA A 163 -0.22 -16.04 13.51
C ALA A 163 -1.16 -14.87 13.86
N GLY A 164 -1.21 -13.83 13.03
CA GLY A 164 -2.09 -12.68 13.20
C GLY A 164 -3.55 -13.07 12.99
N THR A 165 -4.45 -12.40 13.69
CA THR A 165 -5.90 -12.53 13.51
C THR A 165 -6.48 -11.14 13.29
N PRO A 166 -7.26 -10.91 12.22
CA PRO A 166 -7.53 -11.82 11.10
C PRO A 166 -6.26 -12.21 10.32
N THR A 167 -6.34 -13.27 9.53
CA THR A 167 -5.29 -13.66 8.58
C THR A 167 -5.27 -12.73 7.36
N GLN A 168 -4.16 -12.73 6.60
CA GLN A 168 -4.09 -12.03 5.31
C GLN A 168 -5.20 -12.50 4.35
N GLU A 169 -5.45 -13.81 4.29
CA GLU A 169 -6.48 -14.37 3.42
C GLU A 169 -7.85 -13.81 3.78
N GLU A 170 -8.21 -13.80 5.07
CA GLU A 170 -9.48 -13.23 5.53
C GLU A 170 -9.58 -11.75 5.13
N MET A 171 -8.60 -10.92 5.47
CA MET A 171 -8.60 -9.49 5.13
C MET A 171 -8.79 -9.21 3.63
N LEU A 172 -8.15 -10.02 2.77
CA LEU A 172 -8.19 -9.84 1.32
C LEU A 172 -9.33 -10.60 0.61
N SER A 173 -10.20 -11.32 1.33
CA SER A 173 -11.26 -12.13 0.71
C SER A 173 -12.67 -11.97 1.31
N THR A 174 -12.82 -11.41 2.51
CA THR A 174 -14.12 -11.38 3.22
C THR A 174 -14.99 -10.15 2.94
N TYR A 175 -14.80 -9.48 1.80
CA TYR A 175 -15.57 -8.29 1.40
C TYR A 175 -16.73 -8.64 0.46
N PRO A 176 -17.81 -7.84 0.42
CA PRO A 176 -18.92 -8.10 -0.51
C PRO A 176 -18.47 -7.84 -1.95
N LEU A 177 -18.66 -8.83 -2.83
CA LEU A 177 -18.38 -8.64 -4.26
C LEU A 177 -19.39 -7.65 -4.86
N SER A 178 -18.90 -6.65 -5.58
CA SER A 178 -19.74 -5.65 -6.27
C SER A 178 -19.52 -5.67 -7.79
N GLN A 179 -20.54 -5.23 -8.52
CA GLN A 179 -20.49 -4.93 -9.96
C GLN A 179 -20.63 -3.43 -10.25
N GLN A 180 -20.82 -2.60 -9.23
CA GLN A 180 -20.94 -1.16 -9.42
C GLN A 180 -19.61 -0.55 -9.87
N PRO A 181 -19.65 0.62 -10.54
CA PRO A 181 -18.45 1.41 -10.77
C PRO A 181 -17.69 1.63 -9.47
N VAL A 182 -16.36 1.54 -9.50
CA VAL A 182 -15.50 1.63 -8.30
C VAL A 182 -15.65 2.99 -7.62
N GLU A 183 -15.97 4.03 -8.40
CA GLU A 183 -16.16 5.41 -7.94
C GLU A 183 -17.47 5.61 -7.17
N GLU A 184 -18.39 4.65 -7.20
CA GLU A 184 -19.65 4.66 -6.43
C GLU A 184 -19.55 3.87 -5.11
N LEU A 185 -18.41 3.22 -4.86
CA LEU A 185 -18.21 2.33 -3.72
C LEU A 185 -17.58 3.07 -2.54
N GLU A 186 -17.97 2.65 -1.35
CA GLU A 186 -17.49 3.22 -0.09
C GLU A 186 -16.54 2.25 0.62
N ALA A 187 -15.91 2.69 1.72
CA ALA A 187 -14.88 1.93 2.43
C ALA A 187 -15.31 0.49 2.77
N ASP A 188 -16.55 0.28 3.20
CA ASP A 188 -17.06 -1.03 3.64
C ASP A 188 -17.35 -2.00 2.47
N ASP A 189 -17.30 -1.52 1.23
CA ASP A 189 -17.43 -2.36 0.03
C ASP A 189 -16.12 -3.05 -0.36
N PHE A 190 -14.98 -2.68 0.23
CA PHE A 190 -13.67 -3.22 -0.14
C PHE A 190 -13.09 -4.20 0.89
N ALA A 191 -12.00 -4.86 0.53
CA ALA A 191 -11.16 -5.62 1.46
C ALA A 191 -10.77 -4.76 2.67
N GLN A 192 -10.94 -5.28 3.89
CA GLN A 192 -10.72 -4.54 5.13
C GLN A 192 -9.37 -4.93 5.73
N LEU A 193 -8.43 -4.00 5.77
CA LEU A 193 -7.07 -4.22 6.24
C LEU A 193 -6.88 -3.69 7.67
N GLU A 194 -6.27 -4.53 8.48
CA GLU A 194 -5.79 -4.15 9.81
C GLU A 194 -4.42 -3.44 9.74
N MET A 195 -4.09 -2.72 10.80
CA MET A 195 -2.80 -2.04 10.93
C MET A 195 -2.01 -2.55 12.13
N LEU A 196 -0.69 -2.60 11.97
CA LEU A 196 0.24 -2.99 13.01
C LEU A 196 0.59 -1.80 13.90
N ALA A 197 0.58 -2.02 15.22
CA ALA A 197 1.27 -1.13 16.14
C ALA A 197 2.78 -1.20 15.92
N ALA A 198 3.47 -0.07 16.08
CA ALA A 198 4.92 -0.09 16.22
C ALA A 198 5.27 -0.96 17.44
N THR A 199 6.05 -2.01 17.20
CA THR A 199 6.67 -2.76 18.29
C THR A 199 7.94 -2.04 18.69
N VAL A 200 7.98 -1.52 19.92
CA VAL A 200 9.22 -0.97 20.48
C VAL A 200 10.14 -2.17 20.76
N PRO A 201 11.37 -2.18 20.21
CA PRO A 201 12.33 -3.26 20.46
C PRO A 201 12.74 -3.35 21.94
#